data_AF-A0A101H0F4-F1
#
_entry.id   AF-A0A101H0F4-F1
#
_cell.length_a   1.000
_cell.length_b   1.000
_cell.length_c   1.000
_cell.angle_alpha   90.00
_cell.angle_beta   90.00
_cell.angle_gamma   90.00
#
_symmetry.space_group_name_H-M   'P 1'
#
loop_
_entity.id
_entity.type
_entity.pdbx_description
1 polymer ?
#
loop_
_entity_poly.entity_id
_entity_poly.type
_entity_poly.pdbx_seq_one_letter_code
_entity_poly.pdbx_strand_id
1 'polypeptide(L)'
;LCADYLLASAQTASGDYWECVREEEEDGPRHLFGDEIFWYANPVPIGECEIRGILPIKTLGDIFTLTDTLGRDIRRIIDIYRSFGLYAFNMGIFFQKNGHFASDGMRAFCTMIARINPNPQSISDSAFMERICREPVVMTLPEDIRTMAGL
;
A
#
# COMPACT_ATOMS: atom_id res chain seq x y z
N LEU A 1 -13.78 10.50 12.10
CA LEU A 1 -12.31 10.40 12.00
C LEU A 1 -11.82 10.47 10.55
N CYS A 2 -11.98 9.45 9.69
CA CYS A 2 -11.48 9.52 8.30
C CYS A 2 -12.20 10.60 7.46
N ALA A 3 -13.53 10.73 7.58
CA ALA A 3 -14.29 11.77 6.88
C ALA A 3 -13.90 13.20 7.32
N ASP A 4 -13.68 13.42 8.62
CA ASP A 4 -13.28 14.71 9.17
C ASP A 4 -11.85 15.09 8.76
N TYR A 5 -10.96 14.10 8.68
CA TYR A 5 -9.58 14.28 8.20
C TYR A 5 -9.54 14.60 6.70
N LEU A 6 -10.37 13.93 5.89
CA LEU A 6 -10.52 14.23 4.47
C LEU A 6 -11.14 15.61 4.23
N LEU A 7 -12.10 16.04 5.06
CA LEU A 7 -12.66 17.40 5.01
C LEU A 7 -11.63 18.46 5.41
N ALA A 8 -10.84 18.23 6.46
CA ALA A 8 -9.78 19.13 6.89
C ALA A 8 -8.63 19.21 5.87
N SER A 9 -8.28 18.07 5.26
CA SER A 9 -7.31 18.00 4.16
C SER A 9 -7.84 18.74 2.93
N ALA A 10 -9.10 18.55 2.52
CA ALA A 10 -9.68 19.27 1.38
C ALA A 10 -9.73 20.80 1.57
N GLN A 11 -9.72 21.29 2.81
CA GLN A 11 -9.71 22.72 3.13
C GLN A 11 -8.29 23.31 3.20
N THR A 12 -7.26 22.48 3.42
CA THR A 12 -5.88 22.95 3.66
C THR A 12 -4.89 22.49 2.59
N ALA A 13 -5.22 21.47 1.80
CA ALA A 13 -4.35 20.92 0.76
C ALA A 13 -4.42 21.78 -0.51
N SER A 14 -3.23 22.10 -1.06
CA SER A 14 -3.09 22.85 -2.32
C SER A 14 -3.04 21.95 -3.57
N GLY A 15 -3.41 20.67 -3.46
CA GLY A 15 -3.29 19.70 -4.56
C GLY A 15 -3.98 18.36 -4.28
N ASP A 16 -3.95 17.45 -5.27
CA ASP A 16 -4.44 16.08 -5.14
C ASP A 16 -3.51 15.28 -4.22
N TYR A 17 -4.05 14.72 -3.13
CA TYR A 17 -3.27 14.02 -2.11
C TYR A 17 -2.34 12.94 -2.71
N TRP A 18 -2.81 12.19 -3.70
CA TRP A 18 -2.03 11.09 -4.28
C TRP A 18 -0.89 11.58 -5.16
N GLU A 19 -1.08 12.70 -5.86
CA GLU A 19 0.01 13.35 -6.60
C GLU A 19 1.07 13.88 -5.64
N CYS A 20 0.67 14.54 -4.54
CA CYS A 20 1.61 15.00 -3.52
C CYS A 20 2.42 13.85 -2.90
N VAL A 21 1.78 12.72 -2.57
CA VAL A 21 2.48 11.53 -2.07
C VAL A 21 3.45 10.99 -3.12
N ARG A 22 3.04 10.91 -4.40
CA ARG A 22 3.94 10.44 -5.46
C ARG A 22 5.18 11.33 -5.57
N GLU A 23 4.97 12.65 -5.65
CA GLU A 23 6.06 13.64 -5.78
C GLU A 23 7.01 13.62 -4.58
N GLU A 24 6.50 13.47 -3.35
CA GLU A 24 7.33 13.40 -2.15
C GLU A 24 8.15 12.10 -2.07
N GLU A 25 7.57 10.99 -2.53
CA GLU A 25 8.18 9.67 -2.40
C GLU A 25 9.08 9.27 -3.58
N GLU A 26 8.90 9.84 -4.79
CA GLU A 26 9.59 9.42 -6.03
C GLU A 26 11.12 9.34 -5.91
N ASP A 27 11.73 10.33 -5.26
CA ASP A 27 13.18 10.37 -4.98
C ASP A 27 13.51 9.93 -3.55
N GLY A 28 12.51 9.46 -2.80
CA GLY A 28 12.60 9.10 -1.40
C GLY A 28 13.13 7.68 -1.14
N PRO A 29 13.49 7.39 0.12
CA PRO A 29 13.97 6.07 0.53
C PRO A 29 12.90 4.98 0.45
N ARG A 30 11.61 5.35 0.37
CA ARG A 30 10.49 4.42 0.33
C ARG A 30 10.01 4.11 -1.09
N HIS A 31 10.42 4.85 -2.12
CA HIS A 31 10.11 4.48 -3.49
C HIS A 31 10.83 3.19 -3.89
N LEU A 32 10.07 2.26 -4.48
CA LEU A 32 10.58 0.95 -4.88
C LEU A 32 10.78 0.88 -6.39
N PHE A 33 9.73 1.15 -7.16
CA PHE A 33 9.74 1.15 -8.62
C PHE A 33 8.39 1.59 -9.18
N GLY A 34 8.33 1.75 -10.50
CA GLY A 34 7.09 1.65 -11.28
C GLY A 34 6.85 2.86 -12.16
N ASP A 35 6.77 2.61 -13.47
CA ASP A 35 6.60 3.67 -14.47
C ASP A 35 5.11 4.04 -14.66
N GLU A 36 4.22 3.04 -14.61
CA GLU A 36 2.77 3.22 -14.81
C GLU A 36 1.99 3.14 -13.49
N ILE A 37 2.33 2.18 -12.62
CA ILE A 37 1.81 2.09 -11.25
C ILE A 37 2.95 2.47 -10.32
N PHE A 38 2.75 3.50 -9.50
CA PHE A 38 3.78 3.96 -8.58
C PHE A 38 3.82 3.09 -7.32
N TRP A 39 4.88 2.32 -7.10
CA TRP A 39 5.04 1.43 -5.95
C TRP A 39 6.03 1.97 -4.92
N TYR A 40 5.59 2.02 -3.67
CA TYR A 40 6.36 2.53 -2.55
C TYR A 40 6.05 1.77 -1.25
N ALA A 41 6.97 1.80 -0.31
CA ALA A 41 6.74 1.36 1.06
C ALA A 41 5.86 2.40 1.78
N ASN A 42 4.72 1.98 2.33
CA ASN A 42 3.76 2.93 2.92
C ASN A 42 4.36 3.58 4.19
N PRO A 43 4.47 4.92 4.29
CA PRO A 43 5.08 5.60 5.44
C PRO A 43 4.29 5.44 6.75
N VAL A 44 3.01 5.08 6.66
CA VAL A 44 2.16 4.76 7.82
C VAL A 44 1.58 3.37 7.64
N PRO A 45 2.40 2.32 7.78
CA PRO A 45 2.00 0.96 7.45
C PRO A 45 0.95 0.43 8.43
N ILE A 46 -0.05 -0.28 7.92
CA ILE A 46 -1.07 -0.95 8.75
C ILE A 46 -0.78 -2.43 8.99
N GLY A 47 0.40 -2.88 8.59
CA GLY A 47 0.90 -4.24 8.83
C GLY A 47 2.33 -4.38 8.31
N GLU A 48 2.91 -5.56 8.55
CA GLU A 48 4.32 -5.80 8.28
C GLU A 48 4.67 -5.67 6.79
N CYS A 49 5.77 -4.95 6.51
CA CYS A 49 6.28 -4.71 5.16
C CYS A 49 5.20 -4.28 4.14
N GLU A 50 4.30 -3.36 4.53
CA GLU A 50 3.26 -2.87 3.62
C GLU A 50 3.87 -2.14 2.41
N ILE A 51 3.55 -2.65 1.22
CA ILE A 51 3.88 -2.04 -0.07
C ILE A 51 2.58 -1.59 -0.72
N ARG A 52 2.54 -0.34 -1.15
CA ARG A 52 1.36 0.26 -1.78
C ARG A 52 1.68 0.72 -3.20
N GLY A 53 0.73 0.46 -4.09
CA GLY A 53 0.74 0.90 -5.48
C GLY A 53 -0.35 1.96 -5.69
N ILE A 54 0.00 3.15 -6.17
CA ILE A 54 -0.96 4.15 -6.61
C ILE A 54 -1.27 3.88 -8.08
N LEU A 55 -2.52 3.53 -8.38
CA LEU A 55 -2.92 3.19 -9.75
C LEU A 55 -3.31 4.47 -10.52
N PRO A 56 -3.00 4.56 -11.83
CA PRO A 56 -3.38 5.69 -12.69
C PRO A 56 -4.87 5.64 -13.10
N ILE A 57 -5.72 5.01 -12.30
CA ILE A 57 -7.16 4.86 -12.50
C ILE A 57 -7.90 5.13 -11.19
N LYS A 58 -9.22 5.31 -11.26
CA LYS A 58 -10.07 5.51 -10.08
C LYS A 58 -11.08 4.39 -9.86
N THR A 59 -11.58 3.79 -10.94
CA THR A 59 -12.74 2.89 -10.88
C THR A 59 -12.38 1.44 -11.20
N LEU A 60 -13.22 0.51 -10.75
CA LEU A 60 -13.07 -0.92 -11.06
C LEU A 60 -13.20 -1.21 -12.57
N GLY A 61 -13.99 -0.41 -13.30
CA GLY A 61 -14.16 -0.61 -14.74
C GLY A 61 -12.86 -0.46 -15.53
N ASP A 62 -11.96 0.36 -15.02
CA ASP A 62 -10.70 0.69 -15.69
C ASP A 62 -9.56 -0.27 -15.34
N ILE A 63 -9.70 -1.17 -14.35
CA ILE A 63 -8.59 -2.05 -13.93
C ILE A 63 -8.08 -2.97 -15.05
N PHE A 64 -8.95 -3.30 -16.00
CA PHE A 64 -8.59 -4.17 -17.10
C PHE A 64 -7.53 -3.57 -18.01
N THR A 65 -7.37 -2.23 -18.04
CA THR A 65 -6.29 -1.58 -18.79
C THR A 65 -4.91 -1.82 -18.17
N LEU A 66 -4.85 -2.17 -16.88
CA LEU A 66 -3.62 -2.33 -16.11
C LEU A 66 -3.26 -3.79 -15.80
N THR A 67 -4.02 -4.77 -16.30
CA THR A 67 -3.90 -6.17 -15.83
C THR A 67 -2.49 -6.73 -16.01
N ASP A 68 -1.87 -6.51 -17.17
CA ASP A 68 -0.53 -7.03 -17.46
C ASP A 68 0.55 -6.35 -16.61
N THR A 69 0.47 -5.02 -16.47
CA THR A 69 1.39 -4.23 -15.63
C THR A 69 1.26 -4.64 -14.16
N LEU A 70 0.03 -4.68 -13.64
CA LEU A 70 -0.26 -5.07 -12.27
C LEU A 70 0.23 -6.49 -11.97
N GLY A 71 0.00 -7.45 -12.87
CA GLY A 71 0.48 -8.83 -12.70
C GLY A 71 2.01 -8.93 -12.64
N ARG A 72 2.71 -8.17 -13.50
CA ARG A 72 4.18 -8.10 -13.51
C ARG A 72 4.72 -7.47 -12.23
N ASP A 73 4.11 -6.39 -11.78
CA ASP A 73 4.53 -5.66 -10.59
C ASP A 73 4.26 -6.44 -9.31
N ILE A 74 3.11 -7.10 -9.18
CA ILE A 74 2.82 -8.03 -8.08
C ILE A 74 3.88 -9.14 -8.03
N ARG A 75 4.29 -9.68 -9.18
CA ARG A 75 5.37 -10.69 -9.23
C ARG A 75 6.67 -10.12 -8.68
N ARG A 76 7.03 -8.88 -9.04
CA ARG A 76 8.22 -8.20 -8.53
C ARG A 76 8.14 -7.97 -7.01
N ILE A 77 6.97 -7.60 -6.48
CA ILE A 77 6.75 -7.47 -5.03
C ILE A 77 6.89 -8.80 -4.31
N ILE A 78 6.39 -9.89 -4.90
CA ILE A 78 6.58 -11.24 -4.35
C ILE A 78 8.07 -11.60 -4.31
N ASP A 79 8.84 -11.25 -5.34
CA ASP A 79 10.29 -11.48 -5.37
C ASP A 79 11.01 -10.61 -4.30
N ILE A 80 10.55 -9.38 -4.05
CA ILE A 80 11.00 -8.53 -2.93
C ILE A 80 10.73 -9.23 -1.59
N TYR A 81 9.48 -9.64 -1.31
CA TYR A 81 9.16 -10.34 -0.06
C TYR A 81 10.01 -11.60 0.16
N ARG A 82 10.29 -12.34 -0.92
CA ARG A 82 11.15 -13.52 -0.86
C ARG A 82 12.61 -13.18 -0.55
N SER A 83 13.12 -12.02 -0.94
CA SER A 83 14.53 -11.65 -0.69
C SER A 83 14.86 -11.54 0.80
N PHE A 84 13.86 -11.24 1.63
CA PHE A 84 13.97 -11.23 3.10
C PHE A 84 13.17 -12.34 3.79
N GLY A 85 12.76 -13.38 3.05
CA GLY A 85 12.23 -14.62 3.62
C GLY A 85 10.73 -14.60 3.98
N LEU A 86 9.94 -13.70 3.41
CA LEU A 86 8.48 -13.68 3.55
C LEU A 86 7.81 -14.39 2.36
N TYR A 87 6.91 -15.32 2.65
CA TYR A 87 6.27 -16.21 1.67
C TYR A 87 4.74 -16.17 1.71
N ALA A 88 4.17 -15.41 2.65
CA ALA A 88 2.74 -15.19 2.76
C ALA A 88 2.44 -13.69 2.78
N PHE A 89 1.34 -13.30 2.15
CA PHE A 89 0.87 -11.92 2.12
C PHE A 89 -0.64 -11.88 1.93
N ASN A 90 -1.25 -10.76 2.32
CA ASN A 90 -2.60 -10.40 1.91
C ASN A 90 -2.51 -9.21 0.96
N MET A 91 -3.47 -9.11 0.04
CA MET A 91 -3.55 -8.01 -0.92
C MET A 91 -4.98 -7.51 -1.02
N GLY A 92 -5.15 -6.20 -1.20
CA GLY A 92 -6.43 -5.57 -1.49
C GLY A 92 -6.26 -4.45 -2.52
N ILE A 93 -7.26 -4.28 -3.36
CA ILE A 93 -7.34 -3.16 -4.30
C ILE A 93 -8.59 -2.35 -3.96
N PHE A 94 -8.40 -1.06 -3.73
CA PHE A 94 -9.44 -0.14 -3.31
C PHE A 94 -9.72 0.82 -4.45
N PHE A 95 -11.00 1.02 -4.76
CA PHE A 95 -11.46 1.90 -5.83
C PHE A 95 -12.32 3.01 -5.25
N GLN A 96 -12.43 4.11 -6.00
CA GLN A 96 -13.37 5.17 -5.70
C GLN A 96 -14.79 4.61 -5.62
N LYS A 97 -15.56 5.09 -4.63
CA LYS A 97 -16.98 4.73 -4.48
C LYS A 97 -17.81 5.35 -5.60
N ASN A 98 -18.70 4.57 -6.20
CA ASN A 98 -19.65 5.06 -7.20
C ASN A 98 -20.86 5.77 -6.55
N GLY A 99 -21.46 6.73 -7.28
CA GLY A 99 -22.75 7.34 -6.93
C GLY A 99 -22.67 8.75 -6.33
N HIS A 100 -23.77 9.23 -5.75
CA HIS A 100 -23.95 10.64 -5.31
C HIS A 100 -22.96 11.15 -4.26
N PHE A 101 -22.23 10.25 -3.59
CA PHE A 101 -21.20 10.58 -2.59
C PHE A 101 -19.78 10.32 -3.10
N ALA A 102 -19.60 10.17 -4.42
CA ALA A 102 -18.28 10.10 -5.03
C ALA A 102 -17.61 11.47 -4.83
N SER A 103 -16.67 11.56 -3.89
CA SER A 103 -15.77 12.71 -3.81
C SER A 103 -14.66 12.55 -4.86
N ASP A 104 -14.30 13.63 -5.54
CA ASP A 104 -13.40 13.61 -6.71
C ASP A 104 -11.91 13.27 -6.41
N GLY A 105 -11.55 13.03 -5.14
CA GLY A 105 -10.16 12.95 -4.69
C GLY A 105 -9.58 11.55 -4.40
N MET A 106 -10.27 10.45 -4.71
CA MET A 106 -9.74 9.10 -4.46
C MET A 106 -9.17 8.49 -5.74
N ARG A 107 -7.85 8.23 -5.78
CA ARG A 107 -7.26 7.29 -6.73
C ARG A 107 -7.47 5.85 -6.25
N ALA A 108 -7.53 4.93 -7.20
CA ALA A 108 -7.45 3.53 -6.86
C ALA A 108 -6.04 3.22 -6.35
N PHE A 109 -5.93 2.35 -5.36
CA PHE A 109 -4.64 1.89 -4.86
C PHE A 109 -4.67 0.40 -4.55
N CYS A 110 -3.55 -0.27 -4.78
CA CYS A 110 -3.30 -1.63 -4.35
C CYS A 110 -2.45 -1.58 -3.08
N THR A 111 -2.79 -2.37 -2.07
CA THR A 111 -1.93 -2.58 -0.90
C THR A 111 -1.65 -4.05 -0.74
N MET A 112 -0.38 -4.37 -0.48
CA MET A 112 0.12 -5.70 -0.16
C MET A 112 0.78 -5.63 1.21
N ILE A 113 0.41 -6.54 2.10
CA ILE A 113 0.92 -6.62 3.47
C ILE A 113 1.49 -8.02 3.65
N ALA A 114 2.75 -8.09 4.04
CA ALA A 114 3.38 -9.36 4.33
C ALA A 114 2.80 -9.97 5.60
N ARG A 115 2.82 -11.30 5.66
CA ARG A 115 2.33 -12.06 6.80
C ARG A 115 3.44 -12.88 7.41
N ILE A 116 3.26 -13.20 8.69
CA ILE A 116 4.03 -14.24 9.34
C ILE A 116 3.88 -15.51 8.50
N ASN A 117 5.02 -16.13 8.18
CA ASN A 117 5.01 -17.38 7.41
C ASN A 117 4.22 -18.43 8.19
N PRO A 118 3.22 -19.07 7.56
CA PRO A 118 2.39 -20.05 8.23
C PRO A 118 3.28 -21.18 8.73
N ASN A 119 3.12 -21.52 10.01
CA ASN A 119 3.79 -22.66 10.62
C ASN A 119 2.76 -23.44 11.46
N PRO A 120 2.99 -24.74 11.73
CA PRO A 120 2.02 -25.58 12.43
C PRO A 120 1.64 -25.09 13.84
N GLN A 121 2.43 -24.19 14.43
CA GLN A 121 2.26 -23.67 15.79
C GLN A 121 1.62 -22.27 15.81
N SER A 122 1.49 -21.60 14.66
CA SER A 122 0.93 -20.25 14.54
C SER A 122 -0.29 -20.27 13.62
N ILE A 123 -1.47 -20.23 14.24
CA ILE A 123 -2.77 -20.26 13.56
C ILE A 123 -3.33 -18.85 13.22
N SER A 124 -2.61 -17.79 13.59
CA SER A 124 -3.05 -16.40 13.46
C SER A 124 -1.88 -15.49 13.14
N ASP A 125 -2.10 -14.56 12.20
CA ASP A 125 -1.12 -13.54 11.80
C ASP A 125 -1.17 -12.29 12.70
N SER A 126 -2.20 -12.19 13.56
CA SER A 126 -2.37 -11.06 14.49
C SER A 126 -1.79 -11.38 15.87
N ALA A 127 -1.01 -10.43 16.41
CA ALA A 127 -0.38 -10.49 17.72
C ALA A 127 -1.30 -9.98 18.84
N PHE A 128 -1.00 -10.35 20.09
CA PHE A 128 -1.78 -9.94 21.26
C PHE A 128 -1.83 -8.41 21.42
N MET A 129 -0.72 -7.72 21.20
CA MET A 129 -0.64 -6.27 21.35
C MET A 129 -1.52 -5.54 20.33
N GLU A 130 -1.55 -5.97 19.08
CA GLU A 130 -2.43 -5.39 18.06
C GLU A 130 -3.90 -5.51 18.46
N ARG A 131 -4.29 -6.64 19.06
CA ARG A 131 -5.66 -6.86 19.52
C ARG A 131 -6.02 -6.06 20.76
N ILE A 132 -5.09 -5.94 21.71
CA ILE A 132 -5.30 -5.21 22.97
C ILE A 132 -5.35 -3.70 22.68
N CYS A 133 -4.40 -3.20 21.91
CA CYS A 133 -4.24 -1.77 21.63
C CYS A 133 -5.13 -1.28 20.48
N ARG A 134 -5.62 -2.19 19.61
CA ARG A 134 -6.38 -1.87 18.38
C ARG A 134 -5.59 -1.02 17.38
N GLU A 135 -4.28 -1.15 17.39
CA GLU A 135 -3.36 -0.46 16.51
C GLU A 135 -2.40 -1.48 15.89
N PRO A 136 -1.95 -1.28 14.64
CA PRO A 136 -0.97 -2.17 14.01
C PRO A 136 0.37 -2.11 14.75
N VAL A 137 1.08 -3.24 14.82
CA VAL A 137 2.44 -3.31 15.36
C VAL A 137 3.36 -3.75 14.24
N VAL A 138 4.12 -2.80 13.71
CA VAL A 138 5.04 -3.01 12.58
C VAL A 138 6.48 -2.97 13.10
N MET A 139 7.26 -3.98 12.73
CA MET A 139 8.64 -4.16 13.21
C MET A 139 9.69 -3.69 12.19
N THR A 140 9.32 -3.61 10.92
CA THR A 140 10.17 -3.13 9.83
C THR A 140 9.85 -1.68 9.50
N LEU A 141 10.88 -0.81 9.47
CA LEU A 141 10.71 0.54 8.99
C LEU A 141 10.43 0.53 7.48
N PRO A 142 9.45 1.31 6.97
CA PRO A 142 9.17 1.39 5.54
C PRO A 142 10.40 1.72 4.67
N GLU A 143 11.28 2.58 5.18
CA GLU A 143 12.52 3.00 4.53
C GLU A 143 13.52 1.84 4.35
N ASP A 144 13.48 0.83 5.21
CA ASP A 144 14.40 -0.30 5.15
C ASP A 144 14.01 -1.28 4.04
N ILE A 145 12.74 -1.30 3.60
CA ILE A 145 12.25 -2.24 2.58
C ILE A 145 13.04 -2.10 1.28
N ARG A 146 13.32 -0.87 0.85
CA ARG A 146 14.10 -0.61 -0.37
C ARG A 146 15.52 -1.17 -0.24
N THR A 147 16.17 -0.90 0.89
CA THR A 147 17.52 -1.37 1.18
C THR A 147 17.57 -2.91 1.24
N MET A 148 16.60 -3.53 1.91
CA MET A 148 16.47 -4.99 2.01
C MET A 148 16.16 -5.66 0.65
N ALA A 149 15.47 -4.94 -0.24
CA ALA A 149 15.20 -5.38 -1.61
C ALA A 149 16.41 -5.22 -2.55
N GLY A 150 17.43 -4.45 -2.16
CA GLY A 150 18.57 -4.13 -3.01
C GLY A 150 18.24 -3.19 -4.17
N LEU A 151 17.38 -2.19 -3.93
CA LEU A 151 16.88 -1.19 -4.90
C LEU A 151 17.40 0.23 -4.65
#